data_AF-A0AAV7DRW8-F1
#
_entry.id   AF-A0AAV7DRW8-F1
#
_cell.length_a   1.000
_cell.length_b   1.000
_cell.length_c   1.000
_cell.angle_alpha   90.00
_cell.angle_beta   90.00
_cell.angle_gamma   90.00
#
_symmetry.space_group_name_H-M   'P 1'
#
loop_
_entity.id
_entity.type
_entity.pdbx_description
1 polymer ?
#
loop_
_entity_poly.entity_id
_entity_poly.type
_entity_poly.pdbx_seq_one_letter_code
_entity_poly.pdbx_strand_id
1 'polypeptide(L)'
;MTKPIPRTGSRRSGRIGSRKTGRRIPKGVIHVQASFNNTIVTVTDVRGRVVSWSSAGTCGFKGTRRGTPFAAQTAAGNAIRTVVDQGMQRAEVMIKGPGLGRDAALRAIRRSEEVAVSTRTLRWKCVESRVDSKRFHYGRFILSPLLKGQADMIGIAMRRSLLGEIEGACITRAKSNKVPHDYSIIVEIVLRSNLYGTLDASICVRGPRYVTAQDIISPPSVEIVDTTQRIASLTDPINLCIELKIERNRGYRMKTPSNYQDGSYPIDAVFMPVRNVNHSIHSYGNGNEKQEILFLEIWTNGSLTPKEALHEASRNLIDLFIPFLHAEERDNHLEDNQNRVTLPLFPLMVGWLRLI
;
A
#
# COMPACT_ATOMS: atom_id res chain seq x y z
N MET A 1 74.01 -35.38 33.17
CA MET A 1 72.93 -34.37 33.31
C MET A 1 73.11 -33.36 32.18
N THR A 2 72.49 -33.63 31.02
CA THR A 2 71.29 -32.98 30.43
C THR A 2 71.67 -31.98 29.33
N LYS A 3 71.59 -32.46 28.08
CA LYS A 3 71.64 -31.67 26.84
C LYS A 3 70.34 -30.84 26.71
N PRO A 4 70.38 -29.57 26.27
CA PRO A 4 69.17 -28.84 25.92
C PRO A 4 68.65 -29.22 24.53
N ILE A 5 67.32 -29.32 24.45
CA ILE A 5 66.50 -29.80 23.32
C ILE A 5 66.38 -28.70 22.23
N PRO A 6 66.51 -29.02 20.93
CA PRO A 6 66.29 -28.05 19.85
C PRO A 6 64.79 -27.75 19.65
N ARG A 7 64.46 -26.45 19.50
CA ARG A 7 63.09 -25.96 19.25
C ARG A 7 62.60 -26.39 17.86
N THR A 8 61.41 -26.97 17.87
CA THR A 8 60.67 -27.57 16.76
C THR A 8 60.24 -26.56 15.69
N GLY A 9 60.34 -27.00 14.43
CA GLY A 9 60.12 -26.20 13.22
C GLY A 9 58.66 -25.80 12.93
N SER A 10 58.55 -24.68 12.21
CA SER A 10 57.33 -24.18 11.58
C SER A 10 56.83 -25.16 10.50
N ARG A 11 55.75 -25.89 10.79
CA ARG A 11 54.98 -26.62 9.77
C ARG A 11 54.16 -25.62 8.96
N ARG A 12 54.66 -25.23 7.77
CA ARG A 12 53.85 -24.62 6.72
C ARG A 12 52.78 -25.63 6.29
N SER A 13 51.54 -25.42 6.72
CA SER A 13 50.38 -26.15 6.19
C SER A 13 50.19 -25.76 4.72
N GLY A 14 50.61 -26.64 3.82
CA GLY A 14 50.35 -26.50 2.40
C GLY A 14 48.84 -26.50 2.17
N ARG A 15 48.29 -25.37 1.70
CA ARG A 15 46.94 -25.33 1.16
C ARG A 15 46.93 -26.22 -0.08
N ILE A 16 46.37 -27.42 0.07
CA ILE A 16 46.02 -28.32 -1.03
C ILE A 16 44.99 -27.58 -1.87
N GLY A 17 45.47 -26.90 -2.92
CA GLY A 17 44.65 -26.23 -3.91
C GLY A 17 43.96 -27.29 -4.77
N SER A 18 42.78 -27.73 -4.32
CA SER A 18 41.84 -28.40 -5.22
C SER A 18 41.49 -27.41 -6.33
N ARG A 19 42.09 -27.60 -7.51
CA ARG A 19 41.66 -26.97 -8.76
C ARG A 19 40.19 -27.36 -8.97
N LYS A 20 39.27 -26.50 -8.55
CA LYS A 20 37.85 -26.61 -8.88
C LYS A 20 37.75 -26.43 -10.38
N THR A 21 37.58 -27.53 -11.10
CA THR A 21 37.14 -27.55 -12.49
C THR A 21 35.87 -26.70 -12.58
N GLY A 22 36.00 -25.54 -13.22
CA GLY A 22 34.95 -24.53 -13.28
C GLY A 22 33.71 -25.09 -13.96
N ARG A 23 32.68 -25.38 -13.17
CA ARG A 23 31.38 -25.76 -13.70
C ARG A 23 30.78 -24.53 -14.37
N ARG A 24 30.74 -24.51 -15.71
CA ARG A 24 30.09 -23.43 -16.46
C ARG A 24 28.58 -23.52 -16.30
N ILE A 25 27.97 -22.49 -15.71
CA ILE A 25 26.52 -22.44 -15.45
C ILE A 25 25.96 -21.29 -16.28
N PRO A 26 25.40 -21.53 -17.47
CA PRO A 26 25.00 -20.47 -18.40
C PRO A 26 23.75 -19.70 -17.94
N LYS A 27 22.89 -20.30 -17.11
CA LYS A 27 21.64 -19.73 -16.61
C LYS A 27 21.52 -19.90 -15.10
N GLY A 28 21.02 -18.89 -14.39
CA GLY A 28 20.81 -18.95 -12.94
C GLY A 28 19.73 -18.01 -12.42
N VAL A 29 19.59 -17.96 -11.09
CA VAL A 29 18.66 -17.06 -10.39
C VAL A 29 19.43 -16.27 -9.32
N ILE A 30 19.28 -14.96 -9.33
CA ILE A 30 19.84 -14.04 -8.33
C ILE A 30 18.74 -13.72 -7.32
N HIS A 31 18.89 -14.20 -6.11
CA HIS A 31 18.03 -13.91 -4.98
C HIS A 31 18.58 -12.72 -4.20
N VAL A 32 17.82 -11.64 -4.11
CA VAL A 32 18.13 -10.48 -3.28
C VAL A 32 17.20 -10.47 -2.09
N GLN A 33 17.74 -10.61 -0.89
CA GLN A 33 17.02 -10.49 0.37
C GLN A 33 17.44 -9.20 1.05
N ALA A 34 16.53 -8.22 1.09
CA ALA A 34 16.77 -6.89 1.67
C ALA A 34 15.97 -6.74 2.97
N SER A 35 16.68 -6.66 4.10
CA SER A 35 16.12 -6.23 5.39
C SER A 35 16.58 -4.81 5.71
N PHE A 36 16.04 -4.20 6.77
CA PHE A 36 16.48 -2.89 7.24
C PHE A 36 17.95 -2.87 7.68
N ASN A 37 18.47 -4.01 8.15
CA ASN A 37 19.80 -4.11 8.73
C ASN A 37 20.84 -4.70 7.78
N ASN A 38 20.44 -5.44 6.74
CA ASN A 38 21.38 -6.13 5.87
C ASN A 38 20.75 -6.44 4.49
N THR A 39 21.59 -6.50 3.46
CA THR A 39 21.21 -7.03 2.14
C THR A 39 22.08 -8.23 1.82
N ILE A 40 21.44 -9.34 1.48
CA ILE A 40 22.08 -10.60 1.10
C ILE A 40 21.73 -10.89 -0.36
N VAL A 41 22.74 -11.14 -1.17
CA VAL A 41 22.61 -11.50 -2.58
C VAL A 41 23.17 -12.90 -2.77
N THR A 42 22.31 -13.82 -3.19
CA THR A 42 22.66 -15.23 -3.40
C THR A 42 22.36 -15.59 -4.85
N VAL A 43 23.34 -16.12 -5.56
CA VAL A 43 23.17 -16.59 -6.94
C VAL A 43 23.13 -18.10 -6.96
N THR A 44 22.11 -18.66 -7.59
CA THR A 44 21.87 -20.09 -7.70
C THR A 44 21.81 -20.53 -9.16
N ASP A 45 22.11 -21.80 -9.40
CA ASP A 45 21.78 -22.49 -10.65
C ASP A 45 20.26 -22.73 -10.72
N VAL A 46 19.73 -23.06 -11.90
CA VAL A 46 18.29 -23.37 -12.09
C VAL A 46 17.79 -24.52 -11.21
N ARG A 47 18.70 -25.36 -10.70
CA ARG A 47 18.44 -26.46 -9.76
C ARG A 47 18.48 -26.05 -8.28
N GLY A 48 18.63 -24.75 -7.97
CA GLY A 48 18.66 -24.23 -6.60
C GLY A 48 20.00 -24.40 -5.87
N ARG A 49 21.06 -24.83 -6.56
CA ARG A 49 22.40 -24.93 -5.97
C ARG A 49 23.08 -23.57 -5.94
N VAL A 50 23.63 -23.18 -4.79
CA VAL A 50 24.32 -21.89 -4.62
C VAL A 50 25.65 -21.90 -5.40
N VAL A 51 25.83 -20.91 -6.26
CA VAL A 51 27.02 -20.67 -7.07
C VAL A 51 27.91 -19.63 -6.38
N SER A 52 27.30 -18.53 -5.95
CA SER A 52 27.94 -17.48 -5.19
C SER A 52 26.96 -16.84 -4.22
N TRP A 53 27.49 -16.20 -3.19
CA TRP A 53 26.70 -15.37 -2.31
C TRP A 53 27.58 -14.25 -1.75
N SER A 54 26.95 -13.13 -1.43
CA SER A 54 27.60 -12.00 -0.80
C SER A 54 26.58 -11.26 0.06
N SER A 55 27.04 -10.63 1.12
CA SER A 55 26.21 -9.77 1.97
C SER A 55 26.94 -8.48 2.29
N ALA A 56 26.20 -7.47 2.75
CA ALA A 56 26.83 -6.24 3.23
C ALA A 56 27.86 -6.53 4.35
N GLY A 57 27.59 -7.53 5.19
CA GLY A 57 28.56 -7.96 6.22
C GLY A 57 29.83 -8.57 5.65
N THR A 58 29.70 -9.46 4.66
CA THR A 58 30.85 -10.10 3.98
C THR A 58 31.71 -9.08 3.22
N CYS A 59 31.10 -7.97 2.79
CA CYS A 59 31.80 -6.86 2.13
C CYS A 59 32.49 -5.88 3.11
N GLY A 60 32.54 -6.21 4.40
CA GLY A 60 33.27 -5.41 5.40
C GLY A 60 32.47 -4.27 6.03
N PHE A 61 31.18 -4.10 5.69
CA PHE A 61 30.33 -3.11 6.35
C PHE A 61 29.92 -3.63 7.73
N LYS A 62 30.01 -2.77 8.76
CA LYS A 62 29.69 -3.07 10.17
C LYS A 62 28.63 -2.12 10.72
N GLY A 63 27.89 -2.57 11.73
CA GLY A 63 26.85 -1.78 12.40
C GLY A 63 25.75 -1.31 11.43
N THR A 64 25.24 -0.10 11.64
CA THR A 64 24.18 0.54 10.84
C THR A 64 24.56 0.71 9.36
N ARG A 65 25.87 0.74 9.03
CA ARG A 65 26.34 0.84 7.64
C ARG A 65 25.96 -0.38 6.78
N ARG A 66 25.62 -1.54 7.39
CA ARG A 66 25.18 -2.75 6.67
C ARG A 66 23.84 -2.59 5.96
N GLY A 67 22.93 -1.76 6.49
CA GLY A 67 21.62 -1.50 5.89
C GLY A 67 21.64 -0.48 4.76
N THR A 68 22.79 0.16 4.50
CA THR A 68 22.87 1.27 3.55
C THR A 68 22.74 0.82 2.09
N PRO A 69 22.16 1.66 1.21
CA PRO A 69 22.10 1.40 -0.22
C PRO A 69 23.47 1.12 -0.85
N PHE A 70 24.52 1.81 -0.38
CA PHE A 70 25.88 1.61 -0.87
C PHE A 70 26.41 0.21 -0.54
N ALA A 71 26.21 -0.25 0.69
CA ALA A 71 26.62 -1.60 1.08
C ALA A 71 25.90 -2.69 0.27
N ALA A 72 24.62 -2.47 -0.05
CA ALA A 72 23.84 -3.36 -0.91
C ALA A 72 24.36 -3.41 -2.35
N GLN A 73 24.79 -2.27 -2.91
CA GLN A 73 25.41 -2.21 -4.24
C GLN A 73 26.72 -3.00 -4.28
N THR A 74 27.59 -2.81 -3.28
CA THR A 74 28.86 -3.55 -3.19
C THR A 74 28.63 -5.05 -3.04
N ALA A 75 27.67 -5.45 -2.21
CA ALA A 75 27.31 -6.86 -2.04
C ALA A 75 26.84 -7.49 -3.36
N ALA A 76 25.95 -6.80 -4.09
CA ALA A 76 25.48 -7.24 -5.39
C ALA A 76 26.62 -7.35 -6.42
N GLY A 77 27.48 -6.32 -6.53
CA GLY A 77 28.61 -6.34 -7.46
C GLY A 77 29.57 -7.51 -7.21
N ASN A 78 29.89 -7.78 -5.94
CA ASN A 78 30.76 -8.90 -5.58
C ASN A 78 30.14 -10.26 -5.94
N ALA A 79 28.85 -10.46 -5.69
CA ALA A 79 28.17 -11.71 -6.05
C ALA A 79 28.14 -11.93 -7.58
N ILE A 80 27.88 -10.87 -8.36
CA ILE A 80 27.81 -10.94 -9.82
C ILE A 80 29.17 -11.22 -10.44
N ARG A 81 30.22 -10.52 -9.99
CA ARG A 81 31.58 -10.69 -10.53
C ARG A 81 32.02 -12.16 -10.49
N THR A 82 31.76 -12.83 -9.37
CA THR A 82 32.13 -14.26 -9.21
C THR A 82 31.35 -15.22 -10.11
N VAL A 83 30.17 -14.84 -10.63
CA VAL A 83 29.36 -15.70 -11.52
C VAL A 83 29.61 -15.41 -13.00
N VAL A 84 30.01 -14.19 -13.33
CA VAL A 84 30.55 -13.85 -14.65
C VAL A 84 31.81 -14.68 -14.92
N ASP A 85 32.71 -14.76 -13.95
CA ASP A 85 33.92 -15.60 -14.03
C ASP A 85 33.59 -17.10 -14.25
N GLN A 86 32.40 -17.54 -13.79
CA GLN A 86 31.91 -18.91 -13.96
C GLN A 86 31.08 -19.11 -15.25
N GLY A 87 30.98 -18.09 -16.10
CA GLY A 87 30.34 -18.17 -17.42
C GLY A 87 28.81 -18.07 -17.39
N MET A 88 28.23 -17.43 -16.38
CA MET A 88 26.78 -17.17 -16.33
C MET A 88 26.41 -16.01 -17.23
N GLN A 89 25.58 -16.27 -18.24
CA GLN A 89 25.19 -15.28 -19.26
C GLN A 89 23.79 -14.72 -19.03
N ARG A 90 22.91 -15.49 -18.38
CA ARG A 90 21.51 -15.12 -18.14
C ARG A 90 21.14 -15.40 -16.70
N ALA A 91 20.49 -14.44 -16.05
CA ALA A 91 19.97 -14.65 -14.72
C ALA A 91 18.61 -14.00 -14.52
N GLU A 92 17.74 -14.69 -13.80
CA GLU A 92 16.50 -14.12 -13.29
C GLU A 92 16.73 -13.48 -11.94
N VAL A 93 16.16 -12.29 -11.68
CA VAL A 93 16.31 -11.62 -10.38
C VAL A 93 15.03 -11.71 -9.57
N MET A 94 15.14 -12.29 -8.37
CA MET A 94 14.07 -12.46 -7.40
C MET A 94 14.38 -11.66 -6.14
N ILE A 95 13.50 -10.74 -5.76
CA ILE A 95 13.76 -9.79 -4.67
C ILE A 95 12.73 -9.92 -3.55
N LYS A 96 13.19 -10.19 -2.33
CA LYS A 96 12.37 -10.32 -1.11
C LYS A 96 12.78 -9.30 -0.04
N GLY A 97 11.80 -8.85 0.73
CA GLY A 97 11.98 -7.99 1.91
C GLY A 97 11.89 -6.47 1.66
N PRO A 98 11.62 -5.66 2.72
CA PRO A 98 11.33 -4.23 2.64
C PRO A 98 12.57 -3.30 2.73
N GLY A 99 13.79 -3.85 2.82
CA GLY A 99 15.00 -3.07 3.13
C GLY A 99 15.42 -2.03 2.08
N LEU A 100 16.03 -0.93 2.55
CA LEU A 100 16.54 0.19 1.73
C LEU A 100 17.56 -0.23 0.65
N GLY A 101 18.24 -1.37 0.85
CA GLY A 101 19.20 -1.93 -0.10
C GLY A 101 18.58 -2.54 -1.36
N ARG A 102 17.26 -2.70 -1.41
CA ARG A 102 16.51 -3.36 -2.49
C ARG A 102 16.81 -2.78 -3.88
N ASP A 103 16.51 -1.50 -4.07
CA ASP A 103 16.67 -0.83 -5.36
C ASP A 103 18.14 -0.56 -5.69
N ALA A 104 18.98 -0.46 -4.67
CA ALA A 104 20.41 -0.25 -4.83
C ALA A 104 21.09 -1.52 -5.39
N ALA A 105 20.78 -2.69 -4.82
CA ALA A 105 21.23 -3.98 -5.34
C ALA A 105 20.69 -4.22 -6.77
N LEU A 106 19.42 -3.92 -7.03
CA LEU A 106 18.83 -4.08 -8.36
C LEU A 106 19.49 -3.19 -9.42
N ARG A 107 19.78 -1.93 -9.07
CA ARG A 107 20.53 -1.02 -9.96
C ARG A 107 21.93 -1.53 -10.24
N ALA A 108 22.63 -2.04 -9.23
CA ALA A 108 23.95 -2.66 -9.42
C ALA A 108 23.89 -3.88 -10.35
N ILE A 109 22.86 -4.72 -10.20
CA ILE A 109 22.66 -5.88 -11.06
C ILE A 109 22.41 -5.47 -12.52
N ARG A 110 21.54 -4.47 -12.75
CA ARG A 110 21.23 -3.99 -14.10
C ARG A 110 22.40 -3.28 -14.79
N ARG A 111 23.29 -2.66 -14.02
CA ARG A 111 24.49 -1.99 -14.56
C ARG A 111 25.52 -2.99 -15.08
N SER A 112 25.46 -4.24 -14.62
CA SER A 112 26.33 -5.31 -15.11
C SER A 112 25.78 -5.84 -16.43
N GLU A 113 26.17 -5.23 -17.56
CA GLU A 113 25.74 -5.63 -18.91
C GLU A 113 26.15 -7.07 -19.29
N GLU A 114 27.06 -7.66 -18.54
CA GLU A 114 27.62 -9.01 -18.75
C GLU A 114 26.61 -10.14 -18.49
N VAL A 115 25.53 -9.87 -17.72
CA VAL A 115 24.47 -10.85 -17.46
C VAL A 115 23.15 -10.29 -17.98
N ALA A 116 22.55 -10.97 -18.95
CA ALA A 116 21.21 -10.63 -19.41
C ALA A 116 20.20 -10.95 -18.29
N VAL A 117 19.72 -9.89 -17.66
CA VAL A 117 18.87 -9.95 -16.47
C VAL A 117 17.39 -9.86 -16.85
N SER A 118 16.63 -10.92 -16.56
CA SER A 118 15.16 -10.84 -16.53
C SER A 118 14.73 -10.40 -15.12
N THR A 119 14.33 -9.13 -14.97
CA THR A 119 13.77 -8.66 -13.70
C THR A 119 12.28 -8.93 -13.60
N ARG A 120 11.85 -9.80 -12.68
CA ARG A 120 10.47 -9.89 -12.18
C ARG A 120 10.17 -8.74 -11.21
N THR A 121 10.42 -7.50 -11.62
CA THR A 121 10.05 -6.33 -10.82
C THR A 121 8.56 -6.06 -11.03
N LEU A 122 7.79 -6.16 -9.95
CA LEU A 122 6.39 -5.77 -9.95
C LEU A 122 6.27 -4.29 -10.38
N ARG A 123 5.53 -4.02 -11.44
CA ARG A 123 5.26 -2.68 -11.95
C ARG A 123 3.77 -2.49 -12.04
N TRP A 124 3.32 -1.33 -11.60
CA TRP A 124 1.97 -0.87 -11.88
C TRP A 124 2.00 0.24 -12.93
N LYS A 125 0.92 0.34 -13.70
CA LYS A 125 0.72 1.42 -14.67
C LYS A 125 -0.77 1.78 -14.75
N CYS A 126 -1.06 3.06 -14.95
CA CYS A 126 -2.37 3.49 -15.42
C CYS A 126 -2.46 3.18 -16.91
N VAL A 127 -3.40 2.31 -17.30
CA VAL A 127 -3.71 1.99 -18.69
C VAL A 127 -4.65 3.02 -19.26
N GLU A 128 -5.62 3.44 -18.44
CA GLU A 128 -6.69 4.31 -18.87
C GLU A 128 -7.13 5.22 -17.72
N SER A 129 -7.43 6.46 -18.04
CA SER A 129 -8.08 7.39 -17.12
C SER A 129 -9.03 8.25 -17.93
N ARG A 130 -10.28 8.30 -17.50
CA ARG A 130 -11.36 9.06 -18.15
C ARG A 130 -12.15 9.84 -17.12
N VAL A 131 -12.61 11.02 -17.52
CA VAL A 131 -13.54 11.82 -16.74
C VAL A 131 -14.82 11.91 -17.57
N ASP A 132 -15.79 11.05 -17.27
CA ASP A 132 -17.05 10.98 -18.01
C ASP A 132 -17.97 12.14 -17.61
N SER A 133 -17.94 12.52 -16.33
CA SER A 133 -18.60 13.72 -15.82
C SER A 133 -17.88 14.26 -14.59
N LYS A 134 -18.26 15.45 -14.11
CA LYS A 134 -17.73 16.00 -12.84
C LYS A 134 -17.83 15.01 -11.67
N ARG A 135 -18.88 14.17 -11.67
CA ARG A 135 -19.18 13.20 -10.61
C ARG A 135 -18.82 11.75 -10.96
N PHE A 136 -18.18 11.51 -12.10
CA PHE A 136 -17.91 10.16 -12.56
C PHE A 136 -16.55 10.11 -13.23
N HIS A 137 -15.56 9.65 -12.47
CA HIS A 137 -14.19 9.49 -12.95
C HIS A 137 -13.86 8.00 -12.94
N TYR A 138 -13.26 7.54 -14.03
CA TYR A 138 -12.86 6.16 -14.26
C TYR A 138 -11.34 6.04 -14.40
N GLY A 139 -10.78 4.98 -13.83
CA GLY A 139 -9.37 4.64 -14.00
C GLY A 139 -9.16 3.14 -14.08
N ARG A 140 -8.35 2.71 -15.05
CA ARG A 140 -7.89 1.33 -15.22
C ARG A 140 -6.40 1.23 -14.97
N PHE A 141 -6.02 0.33 -14.08
CA PHE A 141 -4.65 0.10 -13.66
C PHE A 141 -4.25 -1.35 -13.87
N ILE A 142 -2.99 -1.58 -14.18
CA ILE A 142 -2.40 -2.92 -14.25
C ILE A 142 -1.32 -3.09 -13.21
N LEU A 143 -1.15 -4.32 -12.72
CA LEU A 143 -0.05 -4.73 -11.86
C LEU A 143 0.52 -6.06 -12.38
N SER A 144 1.79 -6.05 -12.79
CA SER A 144 2.48 -7.23 -13.35
C SER A 144 4.01 -7.11 -13.24
N PRO A 145 4.76 -8.22 -13.31
CA PRO A 145 4.32 -9.61 -13.33
C PRO A 145 3.99 -10.12 -11.91
N LEU A 146 2.90 -10.88 -11.78
CA LEU A 146 2.50 -11.56 -10.54
C LEU A 146 2.67 -13.07 -10.67
N LEU A 147 2.95 -13.77 -9.57
CA LEU A 147 2.89 -15.22 -9.52
C LEU A 147 1.43 -15.68 -9.44
N LYS A 148 1.17 -16.92 -9.86
CA LYS A 148 -0.16 -17.52 -9.79
C LYS A 148 -0.77 -17.39 -8.38
N GLY A 149 -1.97 -16.82 -8.29
CA GLY A 149 -2.71 -16.58 -7.05
C GLY A 149 -2.39 -15.26 -6.34
N GLN A 150 -1.31 -14.56 -6.68
CA GLN A 150 -1.01 -13.26 -6.08
C GLN A 150 -1.95 -12.17 -6.59
N ALA A 151 -2.40 -12.26 -7.85
CA ALA A 151 -3.33 -11.27 -8.40
C ALA A 151 -4.68 -11.28 -7.69
N ASP A 152 -5.19 -12.46 -7.32
CA ASP A 152 -6.45 -12.62 -6.60
C ASP A 152 -6.36 -12.02 -5.19
N MET A 153 -5.32 -12.38 -4.44
CA MET A 153 -5.05 -11.84 -3.11
C MET A 153 -4.99 -10.31 -3.11
N ILE A 154 -4.20 -9.73 -4.03
CA ILE A 154 -4.04 -8.27 -4.11
C ILE A 154 -5.34 -7.62 -4.60
N GLY A 155 -6.02 -8.21 -5.58
CA GLY A 155 -7.28 -7.70 -6.13
C GLY A 155 -8.38 -7.62 -5.08
N ILE A 156 -8.56 -8.67 -4.29
CA ILE A 156 -9.54 -8.71 -3.18
C ILE A 156 -9.18 -7.68 -2.11
N ALA A 157 -7.91 -7.63 -1.68
CA ALA A 157 -7.46 -6.67 -0.66
C ALA A 157 -7.66 -5.22 -1.12
N MET A 158 -7.28 -4.90 -2.35
CA MET A 158 -7.46 -3.57 -2.94
C MET A 158 -8.93 -3.22 -3.07
N ARG A 159 -9.79 -4.13 -3.54
CA ARG A 159 -11.23 -3.89 -3.66
C ARG A 159 -11.85 -3.54 -2.30
N ARG A 160 -11.49 -4.27 -1.25
CA ARG A 160 -12.00 -4.00 0.12
C ARG A 160 -11.50 -2.67 0.66
N SER A 161 -10.22 -2.37 0.49
CA SER A 161 -9.62 -1.10 0.94
C SER A 161 -10.23 0.10 0.21
N LEU A 162 -10.34 0.03 -1.12
CA LEU A 162 -10.91 1.10 -1.95
C LEU A 162 -12.36 1.42 -1.59
N LEU A 163 -13.19 0.40 -1.31
CA LEU A 163 -14.61 0.59 -1.01
C LEU A 163 -14.88 0.92 0.47
N GLY A 164 -14.07 0.39 1.40
CA GLY A 164 -14.36 0.47 2.84
C GLY A 164 -13.50 1.46 3.62
N GLU A 165 -12.23 1.62 3.25
CA GLU A 165 -11.24 2.32 4.09
C GLU A 165 -10.96 3.74 3.64
N ILE A 166 -11.41 4.13 2.45
CA ILE A 166 -11.17 5.48 1.92
C ILE A 166 -12.12 6.47 2.56
N GLU A 167 -11.55 7.58 3.01
CA GLU A 167 -12.29 8.65 3.65
C GLU A 167 -12.81 9.66 2.64
N GLY A 168 -14.07 10.07 2.82
CA GLY A 168 -14.70 11.12 2.04
C GLY A 168 -15.33 12.18 2.94
N ALA A 169 -15.61 13.33 2.35
CA ALA A 169 -16.27 14.44 3.03
C ALA A 169 -17.74 14.52 2.58
N CYS A 170 -18.66 14.70 3.52
CA CYS A 170 -20.06 14.90 3.22
C CYS A 170 -20.75 15.76 4.28
N ILE A 171 -21.94 16.24 3.95
CA ILE A 171 -22.79 17.02 4.84
C ILE A 171 -23.51 16.05 5.79
N THR A 172 -23.34 16.23 7.09
CA THR A 172 -23.89 15.32 8.11
C THR A 172 -25.06 15.91 8.89
N ARG A 173 -25.24 17.23 8.84
CA ARG A 173 -26.32 17.95 9.52
C ARG A 173 -26.71 19.20 8.73
N ALA A 174 -27.99 19.54 8.80
CA ALA A 174 -28.53 20.81 8.36
C ALA A 174 -29.44 21.41 9.43
N LYS A 175 -29.39 22.73 9.61
CA LYS A 175 -30.25 23.47 10.53
C LYS A 175 -30.85 24.66 9.78
N SER A 176 -32.17 24.80 9.84
CA SER A 176 -32.91 25.89 9.21
C SER A 176 -33.89 26.47 10.22
N ASN A 177 -34.00 27.79 10.25
CA ASN A 177 -34.87 28.49 11.19
C ASN A 177 -36.34 28.57 10.71
N LYS A 178 -36.61 28.31 9.42
CA LYS A 178 -37.90 28.66 8.78
C LYS A 178 -38.62 27.51 8.10
N VAL A 179 -37.94 26.41 7.77
CA VAL A 179 -38.54 25.30 7.03
C VAL A 179 -38.10 23.97 7.65
N PRO A 180 -39.03 23.18 8.21
CA PRO A 180 -38.71 21.88 8.77
C PRO A 180 -39.02 20.76 7.77
N HIS A 181 -38.36 20.68 6.61
CA HIS A 181 -38.63 19.59 5.65
C HIS A 181 -37.39 19.06 4.91
N ASP A 182 -37.58 17.84 4.43
CA ASP A 182 -36.66 16.82 3.88
C ASP A 182 -35.42 17.35 3.13
N TYR A 183 -34.23 17.15 3.71
CA TYR A 183 -32.94 17.58 3.15
C TYR A 183 -32.30 16.53 2.23
N SER A 184 -33.10 15.62 1.66
CA SER A 184 -32.62 14.50 0.84
C SER A 184 -31.74 14.94 -0.34
N ILE A 185 -32.05 16.08 -0.97
CA ILE A 185 -31.28 16.62 -2.10
C ILE A 185 -29.87 17.08 -1.67
N ILE A 186 -29.71 17.51 -0.40
CA ILE A 186 -28.42 17.95 0.15
C ILE A 186 -27.48 16.75 0.39
N VAL A 187 -28.02 15.55 0.61
CA VAL A 187 -27.26 14.29 0.78
C VAL A 187 -26.39 14.00 -0.45
N GLU A 188 -26.88 14.33 -1.64
CA GLU A 188 -26.22 13.98 -2.90
C GLU A 188 -25.08 14.93 -3.29
N ILE A 189 -24.81 15.98 -2.50
CA ILE A 189 -23.76 16.94 -2.81
C ILE A 189 -22.40 16.32 -2.52
N VAL A 190 -21.59 16.19 -3.58
CA VAL A 190 -20.24 15.63 -3.47
C VAL A 190 -19.25 16.74 -3.10
N LEU A 191 -18.56 16.54 -1.99
CA LEU A 191 -17.57 17.47 -1.44
C LEU A 191 -16.18 16.84 -1.42
N ARG A 192 -15.15 17.66 -1.63
CA ARG A 192 -13.74 17.31 -1.42
C ARG A 192 -13.20 18.15 -0.27
N SER A 193 -12.66 17.50 0.76
CA SER A 193 -12.01 18.16 1.89
C SER A 193 -10.84 17.33 2.39
N ASN A 194 -9.73 18.01 2.69
CA ASN A 194 -8.53 17.39 3.25
C ASN A 194 -8.39 17.60 4.77
N LEU A 195 -9.30 18.36 5.39
CA LEU A 195 -9.25 18.65 6.82
C LEU A 195 -10.08 17.65 7.63
N TYR A 196 -9.50 17.23 8.75
CA TYR A 196 -10.19 16.44 9.78
C TYR A 196 -10.96 17.35 10.73
N GLY A 197 -12.12 16.88 11.18
CA GLY A 197 -13.00 17.61 12.10
C GLY A 197 -14.34 17.97 11.46
N THR A 198 -15.11 18.75 12.20
CA THR A 198 -16.39 19.31 11.74
C THR A 198 -16.15 20.71 11.19
N LEU A 199 -16.58 20.93 9.95
CA LEU A 199 -16.50 22.22 9.29
C LEU A 199 -17.91 22.78 9.12
N ASP A 200 -18.07 24.04 9.47
CA ASP A 200 -19.33 24.74 9.29
C ASP A 200 -19.39 25.33 7.87
N ALA A 201 -20.55 25.19 7.24
CA ALA A 201 -20.89 25.80 5.96
C ALA A 201 -22.31 26.38 6.03
N SER A 202 -22.69 27.23 5.11
CA SER A 202 -24.05 27.77 5.08
C SER A 202 -24.55 28.05 3.67
N ILE A 203 -25.86 28.07 3.50
CA ILE A 203 -26.53 28.52 2.28
C ILE A 203 -27.40 29.70 2.68
N CYS A 204 -27.13 30.89 2.13
CA CYS A 204 -27.85 32.11 2.45
C CYS A 204 -28.31 32.79 1.14
N VAL A 205 -29.60 32.69 0.84
CA VAL A 205 -30.13 33.05 -0.49
C VAL A 205 -31.49 33.75 -0.37
N ARG A 206 -31.75 34.73 -1.25
CA ARG A 206 -33.03 35.46 -1.33
C ARG A 206 -33.76 35.07 -2.61
N GLY A 207 -35.01 34.62 -2.47
CA GLY A 207 -35.89 34.30 -3.61
C GLY A 207 -36.52 35.53 -4.28
N PRO A 208 -37.24 35.35 -5.41
CA PRO A 208 -37.45 34.08 -6.11
C PRO A 208 -36.26 33.73 -7.03
N ARG A 209 -35.65 32.55 -6.82
CA ARG A 209 -34.54 32.04 -7.66
C ARG A 209 -34.29 30.54 -7.44
N TYR A 210 -33.59 29.91 -8.38
CA TYR A 210 -33.05 28.57 -8.20
C TYR A 210 -31.79 28.60 -7.31
N VAL A 211 -31.73 27.68 -6.36
CA VAL A 211 -30.58 27.49 -5.46
C VAL A 211 -29.77 26.30 -5.97
N THR A 212 -28.49 26.53 -6.18
CA THR A 212 -27.55 25.52 -6.67
C THR A 212 -26.44 25.27 -5.66
N ALA A 213 -25.66 24.21 -5.86
CA ALA A 213 -24.50 23.92 -5.01
C ALA A 213 -23.45 25.05 -5.01
N GLN A 214 -23.44 25.90 -6.05
CA GLN A 214 -22.61 27.11 -6.06
C GLN A 214 -22.96 28.12 -4.96
N ASP A 215 -24.21 28.13 -4.48
CA ASP A 215 -24.67 29.05 -3.43
C ASP A 215 -24.24 28.62 -2.01
N ILE A 216 -23.56 27.48 -1.87
CA ILE A 216 -23.00 27.04 -0.60
C ILE A 216 -21.74 27.85 -0.28
N ILE A 217 -21.79 28.53 0.85
CA ILE A 217 -20.66 29.23 1.45
C ILE A 217 -19.89 28.22 2.29
N SER A 218 -18.82 27.67 1.73
CA SER A 218 -17.91 26.73 2.40
C SER A 218 -16.56 27.37 2.72
N PRO A 219 -15.84 26.88 3.74
CA PRO A 219 -14.47 27.32 4.00
C PRO A 219 -13.54 26.92 2.83
N PRO A 220 -12.39 27.61 2.65
CA PRO A 220 -11.48 27.37 1.52
C PRO A 220 -10.88 25.96 1.48
N SER A 221 -10.98 25.21 2.58
CA SER A 221 -10.55 23.82 2.68
C SER A 221 -11.54 22.81 2.07
N VAL A 222 -12.75 23.24 1.72
CA VAL A 222 -13.81 22.42 1.15
C VAL A 222 -14.08 22.88 -0.28
N GLU A 223 -13.94 21.96 -1.22
CA GLU A 223 -14.27 22.15 -2.62
C GLU A 223 -15.57 21.39 -2.96
N ILE A 224 -16.46 22.05 -3.70
CA ILE A 224 -17.70 21.48 -4.20
C ILE A 224 -17.45 20.94 -5.60
N VAL A 225 -17.53 19.63 -5.77
CA VAL A 225 -17.13 18.95 -7.03
C VAL A 225 -18.03 19.35 -8.20
N ASP A 226 -19.32 19.51 -7.94
CA ASP A 226 -20.28 19.90 -8.96
C ASP A 226 -21.19 21.03 -8.46
N THR A 227 -20.81 22.24 -8.85
CA THR A 227 -21.49 23.50 -8.54
C THR A 227 -22.85 23.63 -9.21
N THR A 228 -23.15 22.84 -10.24
CA THR A 228 -24.38 22.97 -11.04
C THR A 228 -25.56 22.19 -10.47
N GLN A 229 -25.33 21.34 -9.47
CA GLN A 229 -26.40 20.56 -8.84
C GLN A 229 -27.44 21.49 -8.22
N ARG A 230 -28.71 21.24 -8.55
CA ARG A 230 -29.84 21.97 -7.97
C ARG A 230 -30.11 21.45 -6.55
N ILE A 231 -30.31 22.38 -5.63
CA ILE A 231 -30.66 22.11 -4.23
C ILE A 231 -32.15 22.35 -4.01
N ALA A 232 -32.65 23.53 -4.40
CA ALA A 232 -34.03 23.93 -4.18
C ALA A 232 -34.46 25.02 -5.18
N SER A 233 -35.77 25.22 -5.34
CA SER A 233 -36.36 26.34 -6.08
C SER A 233 -37.16 27.21 -5.11
N LEU A 234 -36.81 28.50 -5.01
CA LEU A 234 -37.57 29.47 -4.22
C LEU A 234 -38.57 30.19 -5.12
N THR A 235 -39.86 29.95 -4.88
CA THR A 235 -40.99 30.56 -5.59
C THR A 235 -41.33 31.95 -5.06
N ASP A 236 -41.14 32.16 -3.76
CA ASP A 236 -41.51 33.37 -3.04
C ASP A 236 -40.29 34.21 -2.66
N PRO A 237 -40.44 35.52 -2.35
CA PRO A 237 -39.37 36.39 -1.91
C PRO A 237 -38.95 36.12 -0.45
N ILE A 238 -38.64 34.87 -0.14
CA ILE A 238 -38.23 34.39 1.17
C ILE A 238 -36.69 34.38 1.25
N ASN A 239 -36.16 34.81 2.39
CA ASN A 239 -34.75 34.60 2.74
C ASN A 239 -34.61 33.19 3.34
N LEU A 240 -33.93 32.30 2.61
CA LEU A 240 -33.58 30.96 3.06
C LEU A 240 -32.14 30.97 3.59
N CYS A 241 -31.98 30.60 4.86
CA CYS A 241 -30.67 30.40 5.49
C CYS A 241 -30.62 28.99 6.08
N ILE A 242 -29.66 28.19 5.62
CA ILE A 242 -29.42 26.83 6.11
C ILE A 242 -27.98 26.76 6.61
N GLU A 243 -27.80 26.40 7.88
CA GLU A 243 -26.50 26.07 8.46
C GLU A 243 -26.22 24.59 8.21
N LEU A 244 -25.02 24.27 7.74
CA LEU A 244 -24.58 22.94 7.35
C LEU A 244 -23.35 22.55 8.15
N LYS A 245 -23.26 21.27 8.52
CA LYS A 245 -22.04 20.69 9.09
C LYS A 245 -21.49 19.63 8.16
N ILE A 246 -20.21 19.78 7.81
CA ILE A 246 -19.46 18.88 6.96
C ILE A 246 -18.50 18.10 7.84
N GLU A 247 -18.47 16.79 7.67
CA GLU A 247 -17.51 15.91 8.34
C GLU A 247 -16.76 15.08 7.31
N ARG A 248 -15.55 14.66 7.66
CA ARG A 248 -14.78 13.64 6.93
C ARG A 248 -14.78 12.34 7.73
N ASN A 249 -15.18 11.23 7.11
CA ASN A 249 -15.21 9.91 7.75
C ASN A 249 -15.14 8.78 6.71
N ARG A 250 -15.34 7.53 7.14
CA ARG A 250 -15.38 6.32 6.30
C ARG A 250 -16.78 5.75 6.21
N GLY A 251 -17.04 5.04 5.12
CA GLY A 251 -18.23 4.22 4.95
C GLY A 251 -19.55 5.00 4.92
N TYR A 252 -20.62 4.33 5.33
CA TYR A 252 -21.96 4.89 5.39
C TYR A 252 -22.45 4.90 6.83
N ARG A 253 -23.02 6.04 7.24
CA ARG A 253 -23.58 6.21 8.59
C ARG A 253 -25.02 6.67 8.47
N MET A 254 -25.94 5.71 8.63
CA MET A 254 -27.34 6.00 8.97
C MET A 254 -27.39 6.65 10.34
N LYS A 255 -28.07 7.79 10.45
CA LYS A 255 -28.33 8.40 11.76
C LYS A 255 -29.76 8.13 12.18
N THR A 256 -29.91 7.62 13.40
CA THR A 256 -31.20 7.62 14.09
C THR A 256 -31.62 9.08 14.38
N PRO A 257 -32.91 9.41 14.28
CA PRO A 257 -33.43 10.71 14.69
C PRO A 257 -33.32 10.82 16.21
N SER A 258 -32.13 11.19 16.69
CA SER A 258 -31.95 11.67 18.04
C SER A 258 -32.28 13.16 18.04
N ASN A 259 -33.19 13.57 18.93
CA ASN A 259 -33.55 14.96 19.12
C ASN A 259 -32.33 15.71 19.65
N TYR A 260 -31.52 16.28 18.76
CA TYR A 260 -30.52 17.26 19.14
C TYR A 260 -31.25 18.50 19.63
N GLN A 261 -30.92 18.96 20.85
CA GLN A 261 -31.57 20.13 21.46
C GLN A 261 -31.42 21.43 20.66
N ASP A 262 -30.56 21.44 19.65
CA ASP A 262 -30.22 22.59 18.82
C ASP A 262 -31.11 22.75 17.57
N GLY A 263 -32.14 21.92 17.38
CA GLY A 263 -33.02 21.98 16.20
C GLY A 263 -32.33 21.60 14.88
N SER A 264 -31.14 21.01 14.94
CA SER A 264 -30.40 20.51 13.77
C SER A 264 -30.94 19.14 13.34
N TYR A 265 -31.16 18.97 12.04
CA TYR A 265 -31.59 17.73 11.43
C TYR A 265 -30.37 16.91 10.99
N PRO A 266 -30.22 15.65 11.43
CA PRO A 266 -29.18 14.77 10.93
C PRO A 266 -29.49 14.36 9.48
N ILE A 267 -28.44 14.34 8.66
CA ILE A 267 -28.51 13.89 7.27
C ILE A 267 -27.76 12.55 7.16
N ASP A 268 -28.30 11.63 6.37
CA ASP A 268 -27.63 10.38 6.06
C ASP A 268 -26.31 10.65 5.34
N ALA A 269 -25.23 10.16 5.93
CA ALA A 269 -23.89 10.54 5.53
C ALA A 269 -23.24 9.42 4.70
N VAL A 270 -23.06 9.68 3.40
CA VAL A 270 -22.32 8.79 2.49
C VAL A 270 -20.90 9.33 2.34
N PHE A 271 -19.95 8.76 3.07
CA PHE A 271 -18.54 9.19 3.03
C PHE A 271 -17.71 8.44 1.99
N MET A 272 -18.32 7.62 1.12
CA MET A 272 -17.60 6.72 0.21
C MET A 272 -17.29 7.43 -1.13
N PRO A 273 -16.05 7.85 -1.41
CA PRO A 273 -15.71 8.51 -2.68
C PRO A 273 -15.61 7.51 -3.84
N VAL A 274 -15.25 6.25 -3.57
CA VAL A 274 -15.19 5.18 -4.55
C VAL A 274 -16.57 4.53 -4.67
N ARG A 275 -17.15 4.58 -5.87
CA ARG A 275 -18.50 4.05 -6.16
C ARG A 275 -18.46 2.57 -6.52
N ASN A 276 -17.47 2.16 -7.29
CA ASN A 276 -17.31 0.78 -7.70
C ASN A 276 -15.84 0.44 -7.95
N VAL A 277 -15.51 -0.85 -7.76
CA VAL A 277 -14.21 -1.41 -8.09
C VAL A 277 -14.39 -2.80 -8.66
N ASN A 278 -13.88 -3.01 -9.87
CA ASN A 278 -13.74 -4.32 -10.48
C ASN A 278 -12.27 -4.72 -10.52
N HIS A 279 -12.02 -6.02 -10.42
CA HIS A 279 -10.70 -6.58 -10.70
C HIS A 279 -10.82 -7.77 -11.62
N SER A 280 -9.87 -7.92 -12.53
CA SER A 280 -9.78 -9.09 -13.41
C SER A 280 -8.33 -9.55 -13.50
N ILE A 281 -8.16 -10.86 -13.70
CA ILE A 281 -6.85 -11.51 -13.69
C ILE A 281 -6.62 -12.13 -15.04
N HIS A 282 -5.51 -11.78 -15.68
CA HIS A 282 -5.10 -12.40 -16.94
C HIS A 282 -3.84 -13.22 -16.70
N SER A 283 -3.90 -14.51 -16.99
CA SER A 283 -2.74 -15.39 -16.96
C SER A 283 -2.02 -15.37 -18.32
N TYR A 284 -0.70 -15.32 -18.32
CA TYR A 284 0.14 -15.38 -19.51
C TYR A 284 1.44 -16.14 -19.22
N GLY A 285 2.08 -16.67 -20.27
CA GLY A 285 3.27 -17.51 -20.16
C GLY A 285 3.07 -18.88 -20.82
N ASN A 286 4.16 -19.46 -21.32
CA ASN A 286 4.16 -20.75 -22.02
C ASN A 286 4.80 -21.83 -21.13
N GLY A 287 4.13 -22.97 -20.92
CA GLY A 287 4.63 -24.06 -20.07
C GLY A 287 4.30 -23.92 -18.57
N ASN A 288 5.26 -24.29 -17.70
CA ASN A 288 5.07 -24.36 -16.23
C ASN A 288 5.18 -23.00 -15.49
N GLU A 289 5.68 -21.95 -16.13
CA GLU A 289 5.79 -20.61 -15.52
C GLU A 289 4.63 -19.71 -15.95
N LYS A 290 3.45 -19.93 -15.35
CA LYS A 290 2.29 -19.06 -15.54
C LYS A 290 2.44 -17.82 -14.66
N GLN A 291 2.42 -16.64 -15.29
CA GLN A 291 2.38 -15.35 -14.63
C GLN A 291 0.99 -14.75 -14.75
N GLU A 292 0.67 -13.86 -13.82
CA GLU A 292 -0.60 -13.16 -13.76
C GLU A 292 -0.40 -11.65 -13.95
N ILE A 293 -1.41 -11.01 -14.52
CA ILE A 293 -1.60 -9.57 -14.59
C ILE A 293 -2.90 -9.28 -13.86
N LEU A 294 -2.84 -8.44 -12.84
CA LEU A 294 -4.02 -7.90 -12.19
C LEU A 294 -4.42 -6.62 -12.91
N PHE A 295 -5.68 -6.54 -13.33
CA PHE A 295 -6.32 -5.32 -13.77
C PHE A 295 -7.26 -4.83 -12.66
N LEU A 296 -7.16 -3.55 -12.32
CA LEU A 296 -8.05 -2.86 -11.40
C LEU A 296 -8.79 -1.77 -12.16
N GLU A 297 -10.10 -1.74 -12.04
CA GLU A 297 -10.96 -0.72 -12.60
C GLU A 297 -11.68 -0.02 -11.46
N ILE A 298 -11.54 1.30 -11.40
CA ILE A 298 -11.97 2.11 -10.25
C ILE A 298 -12.86 3.23 -10.78
N TRP A 299 -14.06 3.34 -10.20
CA TRP A 299 -15.00 4.43 -10.45
C TRP A 299 -15.19 5.26 -9.19
N THR A 300 -15.06 6.57 -9.31
CA THR A 300 -15.15 7.51 -8.18
C THR A 300 -16.19 8.60 -8.45
N ASN A 301 -16.68 9.21 -7.37
CA ASN A 301 -17.69 10.28 -7.42
C ASN A 301 -17.13 11.67 -7.79
N GLY A 302 -15.84 11.76 -8.14
CA GLY A 302 -15.15 13.00 -8.52
C GLY A 302 -14.52 13.79 -7.36
N SER A 303 -14.83 13.48 -6.09
CA SER A 303 -14.13 14.08 -4.95
C SER A 303 -12.67 13.64 -4.83
N LEU A 304 -12.35 12.48 -5.38
CA LEU A 304 -11.03 11.87 -5.36
C LEU A 304 -10.79 11.22 -6.71
N THR A 305 -9.63 11.44 -7.32
CA THR A 305 -9.32 10.80 -8.61
C THR A 305 -9.07 9.30 -8.40
N PRO A 306 -9.31 8.43 -9.40
CA PRO A 306 -9.03 7.00 -9.30
C PRO A 306 -7.58 6.66 -8.91
N LYS A 307 -6.63 7.51 -9.29
CA LYS A 307 -5.22 7.36 -8.95
C LYS A 307 -4.95 7.69 -7.47
N GLU A 308 -5.48 8.81 -6.97
CA GLU A 308 -5.42 9.15 -5.54
C GLU A 308 -6.13 8.07 -4.71
N ALA A 309 -7.32 7.67 -5.16
CA ALA A 309 -7.98 6.37 -5.03
C ALA A 309 -7.06 5.23 -4.54
N LEU A 310 -6.32 4.75 -5.53
CA LEU A 310 -5.40 3.64 -5.41
C LEU A 310 -4.27 3.92 -4.41
N HIS A 311 -3.75 5.14 -4.36
CA HIS A 311 -2.68 5.51 -3.43
C HIS A 311 -3.13 5.48 -1.97
N GLU A 312 -4.29 6.04 -1.66
CA GLU A 312 -4.86 6.06 -0.30
C GLU A 312 -5.18 4.62 0.16
N ALA A 313 -5.85 3.83 -0.67
CA ALA A 313 -6.12 2.42 -0.38
C ALA A 313 -4.84 1.60 -0.15
N SER A 314 -3.78 1.86 -0.93
CA SER A 314 -2.50 1.17 -0.77
C SER A 314 -1.83 1.51 0.56
N ARG A 315 -1.85 2.79 0.95
CA ARG A 315 -1.30 3.23 2.24
C ARG A 315 -2.06 2.56 3.39
N ASN A 316 -3.39 2.62 3.38
CA ASN A 316 -4.21 2.00 4.41
C ASN A 316 -3.91 0.50 4.56
N LEU A 317 -3.74 -0.23 3.44
CA LEU A 317 -3.36 -1.64 3.48
C LEU A 317 -1.96 -1.84 4.08
N ILE A 318 -0.97 -1.04 3.68
CA ILE A 318 0.39 -1.14 4.23
C ILE A 318 0.38 -0.90 5.74
N ASP A 319 -0.36 0.11 6.20
CA ASP A 319 -0.46 0.46 7.61
C ASP A 319 -1.02 -0.67 8.46
N LEU A 320 -1.96 -1.48 7.93
CA LEU A 320 -2.46 -2.69 8.59
C LEU A 320 -1.37 -3.76 8.81
N PHE A 321 -0.35 -3.81 7.94
CA PHE A 321 0.74 -4.78 8.04
C PHE A 321 1.94 -4.29 8.86
N ILE A 322 2.07 -2.98 9.11
CA ILE A 322 3.18 -2.40 9.88
C ILE A 322 3.35 -3.06 11.26
N PRO A 323 2.29 -3.31 12.07
CA PRO A 323 2.45 -3.95 13.38
C PRO A 323 3.13 -5.33 13.33
N PHE A 324 2.89 -6.11 12.28
CA PHE A 324 3.50 -7.42 12.09
C PHE A 324 4.99 -7.35 11.71
N LEU A 325 5.46 -6.20 11.19
CA LEU A 325 6.86 -5.98 10.85
C LEU A 325 7.71 -5.57 12.05
N HIS A 326 7.08 -5.14 13.14
CA HIS A 326 7.74 -4.62 14.35
C HIS A 326 7.53 -5.49 15.60
N ALA A 327 7.00 -6.71 15.44
CA ALA A 327 6.60 -7.58 16.55
C ALA A 327 7.75 -8.33 17.26
N GLU A 328 9.02 -7.99 16.98
CA GLU A 328 10.17 -8.55 17.69
C GLU A 328 11.10 -7.41 18.14
N GLU A 329 10.84 -6.83 19.31
CA GLU A 329 11.84 -6.24 20.23
C GLU A 329 11.11 -5.67 21.47
N ARG A 330 10.71 -6.56 22.40
CA ARG A 330 10.52 -6.25 23.82
C ARG A 330 10.44 -7.54 24.64
N ASP A 331 11.54 -8.26 24.68
CA ASP A 331 11.90 -9.02 25.87
C ASP A 331 13.13 -8.32 26.47
N ASN A 332 12.93 -7.64 27.59
CA ASN A 332 13.77 -7.70 28.80
C ASN A 332 13.38 -6.58 29.78
N HIS A 333 13.03 -7.00 31.00
CA HIS A 333 12.60 -6.23 32.17
C HIS A 333 11.16 -5.70 32.19
N LEU A 334 10.23 -6.60 32.45
CA LEU A 334 9.10 -6.27 33.32
C LEU A 334 9.53 -6.60 34.75
N GLU A 335 10.05 -5.58 35.45
CA GLU A 335 9.94 -5.56 36.91
C GLU A 335 8.46 -5.52 37.27
N ASP A 336 8.16 -6.34 38.28
CA ASP A 336 6.86 -6.57 38.88
C ASP A 336 6.18 -5.24 39.23
N ASN A 337 5.06 -4.92 38.57
CA ASN A 337 4.15 -3.90 39.04
C ASN A 337 2.71 -4.27 38.66
N GLN A 338 1.94 -4.55 39.71
CA GLN A 338 0.52 -4.86 39.67
C GLN A 338 -0.28 -3.76 39.00
N ASN A 339 -0.73 -4.01 37.77
CA ASN A 339 -2.03 -3.57 37.28
C ASN A 339 -2.42 -4.43 36.08
N ARG A 340 -3.22 -5.46 36.34
CA ARG A 340 -3.79 -6.34 35.31
C ARG A 340 -4.72 -5.52 34.42
N VAL A 341 -4.28 -5.20 33.21
CA VAL A 341 -5.20 -4.85 32.12
C VAL A 341 -5.82 -6.15 31.64
N THR A 342 -7.04 -6.41 32.08
CA THR A 342 -7.86 -7.54 31.62
C THR A 342 -8.26 -7.30 30.17
N LEU A 343 -7.59 -7.97 29.22
CA LEU A 343 -8.13 -8.11 27.86
C LEU A 343 -9.44 -8.90 27.95
N PRO A 344 -10.55 -8.47 27.31
CA PRO A 344 -11.79 -9.25 27.36
C PRO A 344 -11.58 -10.57 26.64
N LEU A 345 -11.72 -11.65 27.40
CA LEU A 345 -11.73 -13.02 26.91
C LEU A 345 -13.00 -13.19 26.06
N PHE A 346 -12.88 -13.08 24.73
CA PHE A 346 -13.98 -13.45 23.84
C PHE A 346 -14.19 -14.97 23.93
N PRO A 347 -15.39 -15.47 24.32
CA PRO A 347 -15.66 -16.90 24.27
C PRO A 347 -15.75 -17.32 22.80
N LEU A 348 -14.83 -18.19 22.37
CA LEU A 348 -14.97 -18.99 21.15
C LEU A 348 -16.22 -19.85 21.31
N MET A 349 -17.35 -19.38 20.77
CA MET A 349 -18.56 -20.20 20.69
C MET A 349 -18.35 -21.27 19.63
N VAL A 350 -17.92 -22.44 20.09
CA VAL A 350 -17.98 -23.72 19.37
C VAL A 350 -19.45 -23.98 19.05
N GLY A 351 -19.84 -23.77 17.80
CA GLY A 351 -21.22 -23.89 17.37
C GLY A 351 -21.38 -24.19 15.88
N TRP A 352 -20.45 -24.92 15.29
CA TRP A 352 -20.54 -25.38 13.89
C TRP A 352 -20.12 -26.86 13.81
N LEU A 353 -20.97 -27.72 14.37
CA LEU A 353 -20.98 -29.17 14.08
C LEU A 353 -22.30 -29.78 14.58
N ARG A 354 -23.38 -29.41 13.90
CA ARG A 354 -24.62 -30.20 13.80
C ARG A 354 -25.52 -29.55 12.76
N LEU A 355 -25.40 -30.03 11.53
CA LEU A 355 -26.49 -30.29 10.59
C LEU A 355 -25.84 -31.03 9.41
N ILE A 356 -25.97 -32.36 9.47
CA ILE A 356 -26.07 -33.23 8.30
C ILE A 356 -27.43 -32.93 7.65
#